data_AF-A0A151L1Z5-F1
#
_entry.id   AF-A0A151L1Z5-F1
#
_cell.length_a   1.000
_cell.length_b   1.000
_cell.length_c   1.000
_cell.angle_alpha   90.00
_cell.angle_beta   90.00
_cell.angle_gamma   90.00
#
_symmetry.space_group_name_H-M   'P 1'
#
loop_
_entity.id
_entity.type
_entity.pdbx_description
1 polymer ?
#
loop_
_entity_poly.entity_id
_entity_poly.type
_entity_poly.pdbx_seq_one_letter_code
_entity_poly.pdbx_strand_id
1 'polypeptide(L)'
;VLNKNGSKGQPHDRTKWWDKNKKHVWHAMLCGYKAENSNYYISLDDCNAPDTDNDDQFLRWMTEWSRQFCEEKKNKTISLEKNCLDNDRDKTKSAENKSYKLNDTKCQASYNTYKDWIRSKHDQWKSWKKKYQKEKKEQNVNVDNTIGTSITAPLLSKPQKSEQDDAEKYIESKCYECN
;
A
#
# COMPACT_ATOMS: atom_id res chain seq x y z
N VAL A 1 -23.98 -0.95 25.47
CA VAL A 1 -23.29 -1.95 26.31
C VAL A 1 -22.97 -3.16 25.45
N LEU A 2 -21.69 -3.51 25.29
CA LEU A 2 -21.28 -4.70 24.56
C LEU A 2 -21.67 -5.93 25.40
N ASN A 3 -22.65 -6.72 24.94
CA ASN A 3 -23.09 -7.91 25.64
C ASN A 3 -21.97 -8.95 25.63
N LYS A 4 -21.44 -9.26 26.83
CA LYS A 4 -20.43 -10.29 27.06
C LYS A 4 -21.05 -11.69 26.97
N ASN A 5 -21.22 -12.21 25.76
CA ASN A 5 -21.39 -13.65 25.56
C ASN A 5 -20.18 -14.17 24.79
N GLY A 6 -19.12 -14.51 25.54
CA GLY A 6 -17.99 -15.28 25.05
C GLY A 6 -18.38 -16.74 24.81
N SER A 7 -19.31 -16.98 23.89
CA SER A 7 -19.43 -18.28 23.23
C SER A 7 -18.33 -18.36 22.17
N LYS A 8 -17.77 -19.54 21.93
CA LYS A 8 -16.80 -19.80 20.85
C LYS A 8 -17.50 -19.57 19.51
N GLY A 9 -17.61 -18.30 19.10
CA GLY A 9 -18.53 -17.83 18.06
C GLY A 9 -18.16 -18.37 16.69
N GLN A 10 -19.13 -19.02 16.05
CA GLN A 10 -19.04 -19.47 14.66
C GLN A 10 -18.78 -18.24 13.75
N PRO A 11 -18.09 -18.39 12.61
CA PRO A 11 -17.75 -17.27 11.71
C PRO A 11 -18.97 -16.40 11.34
N HIS A 12 -20.12 -17.04 11.14
CA HIS A 12 -21.40 -16.40 10.81
C HIS A 12 -21.93 -15.45 11.91
N ASP A 13 -21.63 -15.72 13.18
CA ASP A 13 -22.03 -14.86 14.29
C ASP A 13 -21.22 -13.54 14.30
N ARG A 14 -19.97 -13.58 13.81
CA ARG A 14 -19.09 -12.41 13.75
C ARG A 14 -19.44 -11.49 12.59
N THR A 15 -19.76 -12.04 11.42
CA THR A 15 -20.22 -11.24 10.27
C THR A 15 -21.50 -10.50 10.63
N LYS A 16 -22.50 -11.20 11.18
CA LYS A 16 -23.75 -10.56 11.65
C LYS A 16 -23.51 -9.49 12.72
N TRP A 17 -22.60 -9.76 13.64
CA TRP A 17 -22.22 -8.78 14.65
C TRP A 17 -21.56 -7.56 14.00
N TRP A 18 -20.64 -7.74 13.05
CA TRP A 18 -19.99 -6.65 12.33
C TRP A 18 -21.00 -5.80 11.56
N ASP A 19 -21.87 -6.42 10.76
CA ASP A 19 -22.90 -5.72 9.98
C ASP A 19 -23.80 -4.86 10.86
N LYS A 20 -24.13 -5.35 12.07
CA LYS A 20 -24.94 -4.63 13.04
C LYS A 20 -24.18 -3.48 13.72
N ASN A 21 -22.87 -3.59 13.92
CA ASN A 21 -22.11 -2.69 14.79
C ASN A 21 -21.08 -1.79 14.07
N LYS A 22 -20.76 -2.03 12.78
CA LYS A 22 -19.69 -1.31 12.08
C LYS A 22 -19.86 0.22 12.09
N LYS A 23 -21.08 0.72 11.98
CA LYS A 23 -21.38 2.16 12.07
C LYS A 23 -21.05 2.71 13.46
N HIS A 24 -21.36 1.98 14.53
CA HIS A 24 -21.02 2.39 15.90
C HIS A 24 -19.51 2.39 16.13
N VAL A 25 -18.80 1.39 15.62
CA VAL A 25 -17.33 1.34 15.68
C VAL A 25 -16.73 2.53 14.94
N TRP A 26 -17.24 2.83 13.74
CA TRP A 26 -16.78 3.98 12.94
C TRP A 26 -17.01 5.31 13.65
N HIS A 27 -18.20 5.54 14.22
CA HIS A 27 -18.47 6.74 15.00
C HIS A 27 -17.57 6.88 16.22
N ALA A 28 -17.25 5.77 16.90
CA ALA A 28 -16.28 5.80 18.00
C ALA A 28 -14.88 6.21 17.52
N MET A 29 -14.44 5.72 16.35
CA MET A 29 -13.17 6.13 15.73
C MET A 29 -13.16 7.64 15.39
N LEU A 30 -14.23 8.15 14.78
CA LEU A 30 -14.36 9.58 14.49
C LEU A 30 -14.34 10.45 15.74
N CYS A 31 -15.01 10.03 16.82
CA CYS A 31 -14.97 10.71 18.11
C CYS A 31 -13.54 10.79 18.66
N GLY A 32 -12.79 9.68 18.60
CA GLY A 32 -11.39 9.66 19.01
C GLY A 32 -10.52 10.56 18.13
N TYR A 33 -10.72 10.51 16.81
CA TYR A 33 -9.99 11.36 15.88
C TYR A 33 -10.21 12.86 16.14
N LYS A 34 -11.46 13.27 16.35
CA LYS A 34 -11.81 14.66 16.67
C LYS A 34 -11.28 15.11 18.03
N ALA A 35 -11.19 14.22 19.01
CA ALA A 35 -10.62 14.55 20.32
C ALA A 35 -9.14 14.98 20.19
N GLU A 36 -8.37 14.28 19.34
CA GLU A 36 -6.97 14.62 19.04
C GLU A 36 -6.83 15.75 18.00
N ASN A 37 -7.87 16.00 17.21
CA ASN A 37 -7.89 17.00 16.14
C ASN A 37 -9.08 17.95 16.32
N SER A 38 -9.01 18.80 17.36
CA SER A 38 -10.12 19.68 17.77
C SER A 38 -10.61 20.63 16.66
N ASN A 39 -9.74 20.96 15.71
CA ASN A 39 -10.04 21.82 14.56
C ASN A 39 -10.66 21.07 13.37
N TYR A 40 -10.69 19.73 13.41
CA TYR A 40 -11.29 18.94 12.35
C TYR A 40 -12.82 18.95 12.47
N TYR A 41 -13.47 19.39 11.41
CA TYR A 41 -14.92 19.36 11.28
C TYR A 41 -15.37 18.02 10.69
N ILE A 42 -16.08 17.22 11.50
CA ILE A 42 -16.74 15.99 11.02
C ILE A 42 -18.00 16.41 10.25
N SER A 43 -18.00 16.19 8.95
CA SER A 43 -19.15 16.37 8.07
C SER A 43 -20.14 15.19 8.17
N LEU A 44 -21.32 15.34 7.56
CA LEU A 44 -22.25 14.22 7.42
C LEU A 44 -21.66 13.07 6.58
N ASP A 45 -20.84 13.39 5.58
CA ASP A 45 -20.22 12.38 4.73
C ASP A 45 -19.22 11.53 5.50
N ASP A 46 -18.48 12.13 6.43
CA ASP A 46 -17.55 11.42 7.31
C ASP A 46 -18.25 10.40 8.22
N CYS A 47 -19.55 10.60 8.51
CA CYS A 47 -20.31 9.66 9.35
C CYS A 47 -20.64 8.33 8.65
N ASN A 48 -20.42 8.24 7.34
CA ASN A 48 -20.56 7.00 6.58
C ASN A 48 -19.34 6.11 6.82
N ALA A 49 -19.58 4.91 7.34
CA ALA A 49 -18.51 3.93 7.48
C ALA A 49 -17.95 3.58 6.08
N PRO A 50 -16.61 3.53 5.91
CA PRO A 50 -16.01 3.16 4.64
C PRO A 50 -16.55 1.82 4.14
N ASP A 51 -16.95 1.76 2.87
CA ASP A 51 -17.41 0.52 2.25
C ASP A 51 -16.22 -0.31 1.73
N THR A 52 -15.34 -0.70 2.65
CA THR A 52 -14.14 -1.51 2.36
C THR A 52 -14.25 -2.92 2.92
N ASP A 53 -15.44 -3.33 3.37
CA ASP A 53 -15.66 -4.63 4.02
C ASP A 53 -15.54 -5.79 3.02
N ASN A 54 -15.87 -5.53 1.75
CA ASN A 54 -15.79 -6.51 0.66
C ASN A 54 -14.47 -6.46 -0.10
N ASP A 55 -13.63 -5.46 0.19
CA ASP A 55 -12.32 -5.35 -0.42
C ASP A 55 -11.41 -6.48 0.08
N ASP A 56 -10.67 -7.09 -0.84
CA ASP A 56 -9.71 -8.12 -0.48
C ASP A 56 -8.67 -7.56 0.51
N GLN A 57 -8.54 -8.21 1.66
CA GLN A 57 -7.67 -7.75 2.75
C GLN A 57 -6.21 -7.63 2.32
N PHE A 58 -5.73 -8.57 1.50
CA PHE A 58 -4.37 -8.53 1.00
C PHE A 58 -4.17 -7.34 0.05
N LEU A 59 -5.12 -7.08 -0.84
CA LEU A 59 -5.08 -5.91 -1.73
C LEU A 59 -5.13 -4.59 -0.96
N ARG A 60 -5.90 -4.50 0.13
CA ARG A 60 -5.90 -3.33 1.01
C ARG A 60 -4.53 -3.10 1.65
N TRP A 61 -3.91 -4.15 2.22
CA TRP A 61 -2.59 -4.05 2.81
C TRP A 61 -1.50 -3.72 1.80
N MET A 62 -1.59 -4.29 0.60
CA MET A 62 -0.65 -4.01 -0.48
C MET A 62 -0.77 -2.55 -0.93
N THR A 63 -1.99 -2.02 -1.02
CA THR A 63 -2.25 -0.61 -1.36
C THR A 63 -1.70 0.33 -0.29
N GLU A 64 -1.96 0.03 0.99
CA GLU A 64 -1.47 0.80 2.14
C GLU A 64 0.06 0.80 2.19
N TRP A 65 0.69 -0.37 2.03
CA TRP A 65 2.15 -0.49 1.99
C TRP A 65 2.76 0.34 0.86
N SER A 66 2.12 0.33 -0.32
CA SER A 66 2.59 1.12 -1.47
C SER A 66 2.48 2.61 -1.21
N ARG A 67 1.37 3.10 -0.65
CA ARG A 67 1.21 4.51 -0.25
C ARG A 67 2.31 4.93 0.74
N GLN A 68 2.50 4.14 1.80
CA GLN A 68 3.57 4.40 2.79
C GLN A 68 4.96 4.39 2.15
N PHE A 69 5.22 3.48 1.22
CA PHE A 69 6.49 3.44 0.49
C PHE A 69 6.74 4.71 -0.33
N CYS A 70 5.74 5.22 -1.07
CA CYS A 70 5.89 6.45 -1.88
C CYS A 70 6.19 7.66 -0.97
N GLU A 71 5.46 7.81 0.14
CA GLU A 71 5.69 8.89 1.12
C GLU A 71 7.09 8.80 1.76
N GLU A 72 7.49 7.61 2.23
CA GLU A 72 8.82 7.38 2.79
C GLU A 72 9.93 7.64 1.77
N LYS A 73 9.75 7.19 0.51
CA LYS A 73 10.72 7.37 -0.58
C LYS A 73 10.94 8.86 -0.84
N LYS A 74 9.86 9.64 -0.94
CA LYS A 74 9.92 11.09 -1.12
C LYS A 74 10.70 11.76 0.02
N ASN A 75 10.32 11.49 1.26
CA ASN A 75 10.97 12.08 2.44
C ASN A 75 12.45 11.71 2.55
N LYS A 76 12.80 10.45 2.27
CA LYS A 76 14.19 9.99 2.31
C LYS A 76 15.02 10.55 1.17
N THR A 77 14.44 10.72 -0.01
CA THR A 77 15.11 11.37 -1.16
C THR A 77 15.41 12.84 -0.85
N ILE A 78 14.44 13.58 -0.30
CA ILE A 78 14.65 14.97 0.16
C ILE A 78 15.76 15.05 1.21
N SER A 79 15.75 14.12 2.18
CA SER A 79 16.79 14.06 3.22
C SER A 79 18.18 13.76 2.65
N LEU A 80 18.27 12.80 1.72
CA LEU A 80 19.51 12.47 1.01
C LEU A 80 20.03 13.66 0.21
N GLU A 81 19.16 14.31 -0.57
CA GLU A 81 19.50 15.48 -1.36
C GLU A 81 20.02 16.60 -0.45
N LYS A 82 19.32 16.92 0.64
CA LYS A 82 19.76 17.94 1.61
C LYS A 82 21.14 17.67 2.20
N ASN A 83 21.48 16.41 2.45
CA ASN A 83 22.78 16.04 3.03
C ASN A 83 23.91 16.02 1.99
N CYS A 84 23.57 15.80 0.72
CA CYS A 84 24.52 15.72 -0.38
C CYS A 84 24.65 17.00 -1.19
N LEU A 85 23.74 17.96 -1.06
CA LEU A 85 23.83 19.27 -1.70
C LEU A 85 25.02 20.07 -1.15
N ASP A 86 25.75 20.67 -2.08
CA ASP A 86 26.85 21.57 -1.81
C ASP A 86 26.30 22.99 -1.60
N ASN A 87 25.88 23.28 -0.37
CA ASN A 87 25.28 24.57 0.01
C ASN A 87 26.29 25.73 0.05
N ASP A 88 27.59 25.45 -0.10
CA ASP A 88 28.67 26.45 -0.04
C ASP A 88 28.96 27.10 -1.40
N ARG A 89 28.40 26.58 -2.50
CA ARG A 89 28.47 27.25 -3.82
C ARG A 89 27.35 28.27 -3.97
N ASP A 90 27.58 29.43 -3.38
CA ASP A 90 27.07 30.76 -3.74
C ASP A 90 25.54 30.89 -3.97
N LYS A 91 24.91 31.74 -3.16
CA LYS A 91 23.46 32.06 -3.16
C LYS A 91 22.98 32.75 -4.46
N THR A 92 23.76 32.70 -5.52
CA THR A 92 23.62 33.44 -6.78
C THR A 92 23.37 32.55 -8.00
N LYS A 93 23.46 31.21 -7.87
CA LYS A 93 23.21 30.31 -9.00
C LYS A 93 21.77 29.79 -8.98
N SER A 94 21.08 30.02 -10.10
CA SER A 94 19.73 29.51 -10.40
C SER A 94 19.60 28.02 -10.07
N ALA A 95 18.35 27.57 -9.86
CA ALA A 95 17.98 26.17 -9.58
C ALA A 95 18.52 25.11 -10.57
N GLU A 96 19.17 25.54 -11.66
CA GLU A 96 19.70 24.72 -12.74
C GLU A 96 21.12 24.17 -12.48
N ASN A 97 21.85 24.68 -11.47
CA ASN A 97 23.23 24.25 -11.18
C ASN A 97 23.38 23.63 -9.77
N LYS A 98 22.67 22.53 -9.50
CA LYS A 98 22.87 21.74 -8.28
C LYS A 98 24.26 21.09 -8.28
N SER A 99 25.11 21.47 -7.33
CA SER A 99 26.39 20.82 -7.05
C SER A 99 26.22 19.83 -5.89
N TYR A 100 26.89 18.69 -5.95
CA TYR A 100 26.81 17.64 -4.93
C TYR A 100 28.17 17.32 -4.34
N LYS A 101 28.25 17.24 -3.01
CA LYS A 101 29.45 16.89 -2.26
C LYS A 101 29.51 15.37 -1.98
N LEU A 102 29.71 14.58 -3.03
CA LEU A 102 29.68 13.11 -2.93
C LEU A 102 30.79 12.49 -2.05
N ASN A 103 31.88 13.24 -1.84
CA ASN A 103 32.99 12.82 -0.97
C ASN A 103 32.78 13.22 0.51
N ASP A 104 31.71 13.95 0.82
CA ASP A 104 31.35 14.32 2.19
C ASP A 104 30.86 13.08 2.96
N THR A 105 31.39 12.87 4.16
CA THR A 105 31.10 11.70 5.00
C THR A 105 29.62 11.61 5.39
N LYS A 106 28.94 12.75 5.58
CA LYS A 106 27.50 12.81 5.89
C LYS A 106 26.66 12.46 4.67
N CYS A 107 27.07 12.89 3.48
CA CYS A 107 26.46 12.46 2.22
C CYS A 107 26.59 10.94 2.02
N GLN A 108 27.79 10.39 2.17
CA GLN A 108 28.02 8.95 2.03
C GLN A 108 27.24 8.11 3.04
N ALA A 109 27.21 8.52 4.31
CA ALA A 109 26.42 7.85 5.35
C ALA A 109 24.91 7.88 5.02
N SER A 110 24.40 9.03 4.54
CA SER A 110 23.00 9.18 4.13
C SER A 110 22.68 8.30 2.92
N TYR A 111 23.58 8.24 1.94
CA TYR A 111 23.44 7.40 0.76
C TYR A 111 23.39 5.92 1.13
N ASN A 112 24.31 5.45 1.98
CA ASN A 112 24.30 4.05 2.43
C ASN A 112 23.02 3.71 3.19
N THR A 113 22.57 4.60 4.09
CA THR A 113 21.28 4.44 4.80
C THR A 113 20.10 4.34 3.83
N TYR A 114 20.07 5.20 2.81
CA TYR A 114 19.02 5.15 1.78
C TYR A 114 19.09 3.86 0.96
N LYS A 115 20.30 3.45 0.55
CA LYS A 115 20.57 2.23 -0.23
C LYS A 115 20.11 0.97 0.50
N ASP A 116 20.38 0.87 1.80
CA ASP A 116 19.95 -0.28 2.60
C ASP A 116 18.44 -0.29 2.79
N TRP A 117 17.84 0.88 3.03
CA TRP A 117 16.39 1.01 3.13
C TRP A 117 15.67 0.64 1.82
N ILE A 118 16.11 1.16 0.67
CA ILE A 118 15.47 0.86 -0.62
C ILE A 118 15.63 -0.62 -0.99
N ARG A 119 16.76 -1.24 -0.63
CA ARG A 119 16.98 -2.68 -0.81
C ARG A 119 15.99 -3.51 0.02
N SER A 120 15.79 -3.14 1.29
CA SER A 120 14.80 -3.79 2.15
C SER A 120 13.38 -3.69 1.59
N LYS A 121 12.98 -2.50 1.11
CA LYS A 121 11.65 -2.30 0.48
C LYS A 121 11.51 -3.09 -0.82
N HIS A 122 12.58 -3.22 -1.60
CA HIS A 122 12.59 -4.07 -2.79
C HIS A 122 12.41 -5.56 -2.47
N ASP A 123 13.00 -6.07 -1.39
CA ASP A 123 12.80 -7.46 -0.98
C ASP A 123 11.38 -7.71 -0.42
N GLN A 124 10.80 -6.72 0.27
CA GLN A 124 9.37 -6.74 0.63
C GLN A 124 8.48 -6.76 -0.62
N TRP A 125 8.78 -5.93 -1.62
CA TRP A 125 8.05 -5.87 -2.89
C TRP A 125 8.01 -7.23 -3.61
N LYS A 126 9.15 -7.94 -3.66
CA LYS A 126 9.18 -9.31 -4.22
C LYS A 126 8.18 -10.24 -3.53
N SER A 127 8.04 -10.13 -2.21
CA SER A 127 7.11 -10.94 -1.42
C SER A 127 5.66 -10.58 -1.73
N TRP A 128 5.34 -9.28 -1.80
CA TRP A 128 4.02 -8.78 -2.22
C TRP A 128 3.66 -9.29 -3.62
N LYS A 129 4.57 -9.11 -4.59
CA LYS A 129 4.39 -9.55 -5.97
C LYS A 129 4.13 -11.05 -6.09
N LYS A 130 4.91 -11.86 -5.37
CA LYS A 130 4.75 -13.33 -5.36
C LYS A 130 3.39 -13.74 -4.81
N LYS A 131 2.92 -13.10 -3.74
CA LYS A 131 1.60 -13.39 -3.15
C LYS A 131 0.47 -12.97 -4.09
N TYR A 132 0.55 -11.78 -4.68
CA TYR A 132 -0.43 -11.30 -5.67
C TYR A 132 -0.58 -12.24 -6.86
N GLN A 133 0.54 -12.70 -7.43
CA GLN A 133 0.53 -13.66 -8.53
C GLN A 133 -0.07 -15.00 -8.13
N LYS A 134 0.17 -15.46 -6.90
CA LYS A 134 -0.41 -16.71 -6.39
C LYS A 134 -1.94 -16.62 -6.30
N GLU A 135 -2.45 -15.55 -5.70
CA GLU A 135 -3.90 -15.35 -5.54
C GLU A 135 -4.62 -15.21 -6.89
N LYS A 136 -4.01 -14.51 -7.87
CA LYS A 136 -4.57 -14.46 -9.23
C LYS A 136 -4.62 -15.81 -9.94
N LYS A 137 -3.58 -16.63 -9.79
CA LYS A 137 -3.57 -17.99 -10.36
C LYS A 137 -4.67 -18.86 -9.74
N GLU A 138 -4.85 -18.77 -8.43
CA GLU A 138 -5.90 -19.50 -7.71
C GLU A 138 -7.30 -19.05 -8.15
N GLN A 139 -7.51 -17.76 -8.42
CA GLN A 139 -8.77 -17.27 -8.99
C GLN A 139 -9.04 -17.83 -10.39
N ASN A 140 -8.04 -17.86 -11.27
CA ASN A 140 -8.20 -18.40 -12.63
C ASN A 140 -8.52 -19.90 -12.64
N VAL A 141 -7.88 -20.69 -11.76
CA VAL A 141 -8.15 -22.14 -11.63
C VAL A 141 -9.58 -22.42 -11.15
N ASN A 142 -10.13 -21.56 -10.28
CA ASN A 142 -11.51 -21.71 -9.80
C ASN A 142 -12.55 -21.35 -10.87
N VAL A 143 -12.24 -20.41 -11.77
CA VAL A 143 -13.10 -20.05 -12.90
C VAL A 143 -13.20 -21.21 -13.91
N ASP A 144 -12.08 -21.86 -14.23
CA ASP A 144 -12.06 -23.01 -15.15
C ASP A 144 -12.83 -24.22 -14.60
N ASN A 145 -12.82 -24.46 -13.29
CA ASN A 145 -13.58 -25.55 -12.67
C ASN A 145 -15.10 -25.29 -12.60
N THR A 146 -15.56 -24.06 -12.86
CA THR A 146 -16.98 -23.70 -12.85
C THR A 146 -17.61 -23.80 -14.24
N ILE A 147 -16.81 -23.83 -15.31
CA ILE A 147 -17.25 -23.96 -16.71
C ILE A 147 -16.97 -25.39 -17.19
N GLY A 148 -17.59 -26.36 -16.53
CA GLY A 148 -17.60 -27.76 -16.96
C GLY A 148 -18.63 -27.99 -18.07
N THR A 149 -18.39 -27.52 -19.29
CA THR A 149 -19.02 -28.12 -20.48
C THR A 149 -18.11 -28.02 -21.71
N SER A 150 -17.49 -29.17 -22.00
CA SER A 150 -16.91 -29.66 -23.26
C SER A 150 -16.61 -28.66 -24.38
N ILE A 151 -15.32 -28.39 -24.69
CA ILE A 151 -14.73 -28.54 -26.04
C ILE A 151 -13.21 -28.88 -25.90
N THR A 152 -12.74 -29.79 -26.76
CA THR A 152 -11.39 -30.36 -26.90
C THR A 152 -10.26 -29.35 -27.20
N ALA A 153 -9.05 -29.70 -26.73
CA ALA A 153 -7.76 -28.98 -26.80
C ALA A 153 -7.26 -28.68 -28.26
N PRO A 154 -6.23 -27.81 -28.50
CA PRO A 154 -4.84 -28.12 -28.09
C PRO A 154 -3.89 -26.92 -27.76
N LEU A 155 -2.76 -27.30 -27.14
CA LEU A 155 -1.49 -26.56 -26.94
C LEU A 155 -1.47 -25.36 -25.96
N LEU A 156 -0.96 -25.63 -24.75
CA LEU A 156 -0.24 -24.63 -23.97
C LEU A 156 1.00 -24.16 -24.76
N SER A 157 0.84 -23.09 -25.52
CA SER A 157 1.95 -22.18 -25.78
C SER A 157 2.44 -21.64 -24.44
N LYS A 158 3.74 -21.81 -24.18
CA LYS A 158 4.47 -21.24 -23.02
C LYS A 158 3.96 -19.81 -22.71
N PRO A 159 3.70 -19.43 -21.44
CA PRO A 159 3.46 -18.04 -21.13
C PRO A 159 4.79 -17.29 -21.24
N GLN A 160 4.98 -16.61 -22.36
CA GLN A 160 6.08 -15.69 -22.61
C GLN A 160 5.57 -14.28 -22.26
N LYS A 161 6.19 -13.64 -21.25
CA LYS A 161 6.14 -12.20 -20.93
C LYS A 161 4.75 -11.54 -20.75
N SER A 162 4.24 -11.52 -19.51
CA SER A 162 3.37 -10.42 -18.99
C SER A 162 3.12 -10.43 -17.46
N GLU A 163 3.50 -11.48 -16.73
CA GLU A 163 3.25 -11.63 -15.27
C GLU A 163 3.95 -10.61 -14.36
N GLN A 164 4.99 -9.93 -14.85
CA GLN A 164 5.75 -8.92 -14.11
C GLN A 164 4.92 -7.63 -13.93
N ASP A 165 4.02 -7.34 -14.86
CA ASP A 165 3.40 -6.02 -15.06
C ASP A 165 2.13 -5.80 -14.25
N ASP A 166 1.48 -6.88 -13.82
CA ASP A 166 0.10 -6.82 -13.33
C ASP A 166 0.00 -6.28 -11.89
N ALA A 167 0.91 -6.69 -11.01
CA ALA A 167 1.02 -6.15 -9.66
C ALA A 167 1.50 -4.69 -9.64
N GLU A 168 2.40 -4.34 -10.56
CA GLU A 168 2.93 -2.97 -10.70
C GLU A 168 1.82 -2.05 -11.23
N LYS A 169 1.13 -2.43 -12.30
CA LYS A 169 -0.05 -1.73 -12.83
C LYS A 169 -1.17 -1.57 -11.81
N TYR A 170 -1.44 -2.62 -11.01
CA TYR A 170 -2.42 -2.54 -9.93
C TYR A 170 -2.06 -1.42 -8.95
N ILE A 171 -0.82 -1.37 -8.48
CA ILE A 171 -0.36 -0.34 -7.55
C ILE A 171 -0.31 1.05 -8.20
N GLU A 172 0.18 1.16 -9.43
CA GLU A 172 0.21 2.43 -10.17
C GLU A 172 -1.20 3.01 -10.33
N SER A 173 -2.21 2.17 -10.61
CA SER A 173 -3.60 2.60 -10.69
C SER A 173 -4.20 3.07 -9.36
N LYS A 174 -3.59 2.70 -8.22
CA LYS A 174 -4.06 3.02 -6.87
C LYS A 174 -3.23 4.09 -6.17
N CYS A 175 -2.06 4.43 -6.71
CA CYS A 175 -1.11 5.34 -6.07
C CYS A 175 -0.77 6.53 -6.97
N TYR A 176 -1.62 7.57 -6.93
CA TYR A 176 -1.40 8.82 -7.67
C TYR A 176 -0.14 9.58 -7.24
N GLU A 177 0.33 9.36 -6.00
CA GLU A 177 1.55 9.98 -5.45
C GLU A 177 2.85 9.29 -5.89
N CYS A 178 2.76 8.20 -6.66
CA CYS A 178 3.91 7.43 -7.12
C CYS A 178 4.33 7.74 -8.58
N ASN A 179 3.67 8.68 -9.25
CA ASN A 179 4.06 9.24 -10.56
C ASN A 179 4.98 10.46 -10.42
#